data_AF-A0A5M5BP21-F1
#
_entry.id   AF-A0A5M5BP21-F1
#
_cell.length_a   1.000
_cell.length_b   1.000
_cell.length_c   1.000
_cell.angle_alpha   90.00
_cell.angle_beta   90.00
_cell.angle_gamma   90.00
#
_symmetry.space_group_name_H-M   'P 1'
#
loop_
_entity.id
_entity.type
_entity.pdbx_description
1 polymer ?
#
loop_
_entity_poly.entity_id
_entity_poly.type
_entity_poly.pdbx_seq_one_letter_code
_entity_poly.pdbx_strand_id
1 'polypeptide(L)'
;PLFDTQLPEMPNTLWYGDGTKLNLYYKDYDKKQKRMVARTIDVYEVMDACTEVFLGYSFGQENFLTQYDAYRMALETWKVKPYEIVTDNQGGHKTKGAQTFFKKICHLHKTTMPHNGQSKSIESAFGRFQQQVLHKLYNFTGQNVTAVKENSHVNVDLIMVNIERLPTLEEVKEQYIACRNEWNTMDHPTSETGMTRMEMYTSLNSPNAEPLEDYEVADLFKIFSTTSVKYGKDGYCFEIDKKEYRYQVYDESGQVDLNFHMQNVGESFRYRYDPKDMTVIELWRTTATGLVYETDATPKVKIHRATAERDEKDNNFLFTQLRENERARVAHHIASEELLLEESMSEAYTRLIIPRPVGVSK
;
A
#
# COMPACT_ATOMS: atom_id res chain seq x y z
N PRO A 1 37.35 -18.84 10.44
CA PRO A 1 36.39 -19.98 10.47
C PRO A 1 35.09 -19.56 9.81
N LEU A 2 34.74 -20.16 8.67
CA LEU A 2 33.41 -20.05 8.08
C LEU A 2 32.59 -21.19 8.68
N PHE A 3 31.45 -20.88 9.30
CA PHE A 3 30.50 -21.87 9.78
C PHE A 3 29.40 -22.02 8.72
N ASP A 4 28.93 -23.24 8.51
CA ASP A 4 27.78 -23.50 7.63
C ASP A 4 26.49 -23.13 8.36
N THR A 5 25.61 -22.40 7.67
CA THR A 5 24.29 -22.02 8.16
C THR A 5 23.25 -22.96 7.58
N GLN A 6 22.31 -23.43 8.42
CA GLN A 6 21.18 -24.24 7.98
C GLN A 6 19.97 -23.35 7.67
N LEU A 7 19.12 -23.81 6.74
CA LEU A 7 17.84 -23.18 6.44
C LEU A 7 16.86 -23.40 7.60
N PRO A 8 15.86 -22.52 7.77
CA PRO A 8 14.84 -22.69 8.80
C PRO A 8 13.99 -23.95 8.55
N GLU A 9 13.63 -24.63 9.63
CA GLU A 9 12.80 -25.85 9.58
C GLU A 9 11.29 -25.55 9.63
N MET A 10 10.90 -24.31 9.93
CA MET A 10 9.51 -23.89 10.05
C MET A 10 9.21 -22.68 9.16
N PRO A 11 8.02 -22.62 8.51
CA PRO A 11 7.62 -21.49 7.69
C PRO A 11 7.52 -20.21 8.52
N ASN A 12 7.53 -19.04 7.87
CA ASN A 12 7.38 -17.72 8.48
C ASN A 12 8.46 -17.35 9.51
N THR A 13 9.48 -18.20 9.70
CA THR A 13 10.64 -17.91 10.52
C THR A 13 11.54 -16.89 9.83
N LEU A 14 11.71 -17.03 8.51
CA LEU A 14 12.56 -16.19 7.70
C LEU A 14 11.94 -16.01 6.31
N TRP A 15 11.69 -14.76 5.95
CA TRP A 15 11.34 -14.37 4.58
C TRP A 15 12.51 -13.69 3.91
N TYR A 16 12.76 -14.05 2.65
CA TYR A 16 13.71 -13.37 1.79
C TYR A 16 12.98 -12.44 0.83
N GLY A 17 13.52 -11.25 0.63
CA GLY A 17 13.10 -10.34 -0.45
C GLY A 17 14.25 -10.07 -1.40
N ASP A 18 14.03 -10.34 -2.69
CA ASP A 18 15.06 -10.17 -3.72
C ASP A 18 14.50 -9.65 -5.05
N GLY A 19 15.29 -8.83 -5.73
CA GLY A 19 14.99 -8.26 -7.04
C GLY A 19 15.68 -9.05 -8.14
N THR A 20 14.92 -9.59 -9.09
CA THR A 20 15.49 -10.39 -10.18
C THR A 20 14.95 -10.00 -11.55
N LYS A 21 15.81 -10.14 -12.56
CA LYS A 21 15.40 -9.97 -13.96
C LYS A 21 14.80 -11.26 -14.47
N LEU A 22 13.55 -11.21 -14.93
CA LEU A 22 12.83 -12.42 -15.35
C LEU A 22 13.34 -13.02 -16.66
N ASN A 23 14.07 -12.26 -17.48
CA ASN A 23 14.50 -12.67 -18.83
C ASN A 23 13.31 -13.19 -19.69
N LEU A 24 12.09 -12.74 -19.38
CA LEU A 24 10.88 -12.92 -20.19
C LEU A 24 10.73 -11.72 -21.11
N TYR A 25 10.69 -11.99 -22.41
CA TYR A 25 10.59 -10.96 -23.43
C TYR A 25 9.14 -10.66 -23.78
N TYR A 26 8.83 -9.38 -23.88
CA TYR A 26 7.55 -8.86 -24.37
C TYR A 26 7.80 -7.79 -25.44
N LYS A 27 6.80 -7.56 -26.29
CA LYS A 27 6.83 -6.47 -27.26
C LYS A 27 6.34 -5.18 -26.65
N ASP A 28 7.07 -4.11 -26.92
CA ASP A 28 6.71 -2.76 -26.53
C ASP A 28 6.92 -1.80 -27.70
N TYR A 29 6.11 -0.74 -27.77
CA TYR A 29 6.27 0.27 -28.82
C TYR A 29 7.22 1.37 -28.36
N ASP A 30 8.42 1.41 -28.95
CA ASP A 30 9.38 2.48 -28.65
C ASP A 30 9.00 3.75 -29.43
N LYS A 31 8.45 4.74 -28.72
CA LYS A 31 8.06 6.03 -29.29
C LYS A 31 9.21 6.79 -29.97
N LYS A 32 10.46 6.61 -29.53
CA LYS A 32 11.63 7.29 -30.11
C LYS A 32 12.05 6.63 -31.41
N GLN A 33 12.06 5.29 -31.45
CA GLN A 33 12.46 4.52 -32.63
C GLN A 33 11.30 4.23 -33.59
N LYS A 34 10.06 4.55 -33.20
CA LYS A 34 8.81 4.35 -33.97
C LYS A 34 8.62 2.90 -34.44
N ARG A 35 9.08 1.92 -33.66
CA ARG A 35 9.00 0.49 -33.98
C ARG A 35 8.75 -0.35 -32.74
N MET A 36 8.27 -1.57 -32.96
CA MET A 36 8.20 -2.57 -31.89
C MET A 36 9.61 -3.01 -31.50
N VAL A 37 9.85 -3.09 -30.20
CA VAL A 37 11.11 -3.56 -29.61
C VAL A 37 10.80 -4.63 -28.58
N ALA A 38 11.73 -5.58 -28.41
CA ALA A 38 11.64 -6.55 -27.34
C ALA A 38 12.21 -5.92 -26.06
N ARG A 39 11.49 -6.05 -24.94
CA ARG A 39 11.93 -5.64 -23.60
C ARG A 39 11.77 -6.79 -22.63
N THR A 40 12.48 -6.70 -21.51
CA THR A 40 12.32 -7.60 -20.36
C THR A 40 11.78 -6.82 -19.18
N ILE A 41 11.19 -7.55 -18.23
CA ILE A 41 10.64 -6.99 -17.00
C ILE A 41 11.42 -7.54 -15.80
N ASP A 42 11.59 -6.67 -14.81
CA ASP A 42 12.17 -7.01 -13.51
C ASP A 42 11.02 -7.29 -12.52
N VAL A 43 11.27 -8.15 -11.54
CA VAL A 43 10.32 -8.45 -10.47
C VAL A 43 11.04 -8.40 -9.13
N TYR A 44 10.36 -7.91 -8.11
CA TYR A 44 10.74 -8.11 -6.73
C TYR A 44 9.84 -9.18 -6.12
N GLU A 45 10.44 -10.19 -5.52
CA GLU A 45 9.73 -11.34 -4.95
C GLU A 45 10.04 -11.50 -3.47
N VAL A 46 9.05 -11.95 -2.72
CA VAL A 46 9.13 -12.31 -1.31
C VAL A 46 8.90 -13.81 -1.20
N MET A 47 9.84 -14.52 -0.59
CA MET A 47 9.83 -15.98 -0.50
C MET A 47 9.98 -16.45 0.93
N ASP A 48 9.24 -17.50 1.31
CA ASP A 48 9.50 -18.24 2.55
C ASP A 48 10.77 -19.09 2.41
N ALA A 49 11.71 -18.95 3.35
CA ALA A 49 12.99 -19.65 3.29
C ALA A 49 12.90 -21.16 3.61
N CYS A 50 11.87 -21.59 4.35
CA CYS A 50 11.69 -22.98 4.75
C CYS A 50 11.04 -23.80 3.63
N THR A 51 10.01 -23.23 3.00
CA THR A 51 9.16 -23.93 2.04
C THR A 51 9.38 -23.51 0.59
N GLU A 52 10.19 -22.49 0.34
CA GLU A 52 10.43 -21.91 -0.99
C GLU A 52 9.17 -21.41 -1.71
N VAL A 53 8.07 -21.20 -0.96
CA VAL A 53 6.85 -20.59 -1.51
C VAL A 53 7.13 -19.14 -1.80
N PHE A 54 6.83 -18.71 -3.02
CA PHE A 54 6.73 -17.29 -3.33
C PHE A 54 5.45 -16.74 -2.70
N LEU A 55 5.60 -15.81 -1.75
CA LEU A 55 4.55 -15.26 -0.90
C LEU A 55 3.92 -13.99 -1.46
N GLY A 56 4.72 -13.04 -1.94
CA GLY A 56 4.24 -11.82 -2.61
C GLY A 56 5.23 -11.30 -3.64
N TYR A 57 4.77 -10.47 -4.58
CA TYR A 57 5.60 -9.97 -5.68
C TYR A 57 5.18 -8.57 -6.15
N SER A 58 6.08 -7.88 -6.83
CA SER A 58 5.80 -6.63 -7.53
C SER A 58 6.66 -6.51 -8.78
N PHE A 59 6.04 -6.20 -9.91
CA PHE A 59 6.76 -5.94 -11.16
C PHE A 59 7.37 -4.54 -11.17
N GLY A 60 8.60 -4.43 -11.66
CA GLY A 60 9.30 -3.17 -11.81
C GLY A 60 10.77 -3.27 -11.40
N GLN A 61 11.51 -2.21 -11.71
CA GLN A 61 12.88 -2.08 -11.24
C GLN A 61 12.89 -2.01 -9.71
N GLU A 62 13.82 -2.72 -9.10
CA GLU A 62 13.97 -2.76 -7.64
C GLU A 62 14.11 -1.34 -7.06
N ASN A 63 13.10 -0.95 -6.30
CA ASN A 63 13.06 0.25 -5.49
C ASN A 63 12.15 0.03 -4.27
N PHE A 64 12.13 0.99 -3.34
CA PHE A 64 11.33 0.86 -2.12
C PHE A 64 9.83 0.63 -2.39
N LEU A 65 9.26 1.23 -3.44
CA LEU A 65 7.85 1.05 -3.79
C LEU A 65 7.58 -0.40 -4.23
N THR A 66 8.43 -0.98 -5.08
CA THR A 66 8.29 -2.39 -5.49
C THR A 66 8.44 -3.35 -4.31
N GLN A 67 9.35 -3.06 -3.37
CA GLN A 67 9.51 -3.86 -2.17
C GLN A 67 8.27 -3.77 -1.28
N TYR A 68 7.82 -2.53 -1.01
CA TYR A 68 6.61 -2.26 -0.25
C TYR A 68 5.40 -3.01 -0.82
N ASP A 69 5.22 -2.95 -2.14
CA ASP A 69 4.10 -3.61 -2.82
C ASP A 69 4.15 -5.14 -2.72
N ALA A 70 5.34 -5.74 -2.85
CA ALA A 70 5.52 -7.17 -2.75
C ALA A 70 5.27 -7.68 -1.32
N TYR A 71 5.83 -7.01 -0.31
CA TYR A 71 5.58 -7.36 1.10
C TYR A 71 4.13 -7.12 1.51
N ARG A 72 3.52 -6.06 0.98
CA ARG A 72 2.09 -5.79 1.20
C ARG A 72 1.23 -6.92 0.68
N MET A 73 1.45 -7.34 -0.56
CA MET A 73 0.75 -8.49 -1.13
C MET A 73 0.92 -9.75 -0.28
N ALA A 74 2.15 -10.02 0.20
CA ALA A 74 2.41 -11.18 1.06
C ALA A 74 1.61 -11.11 2.38
N LEU A 75 1.65 -9.98 3.07
CA LEU A 75 0.97 -9.80 4.36
C LEU A 75 -0.56 -9.78 4.22
N GLU A 76 -1.11 -9.16 3.17
CA GLU A 76 -2.55 -9.16 2.88
C GLU A 76 -3.07 -10.57 2.52
N THR A 77 -2.26 -11.36 1.82
CA THR A 77 -2.64 -12.72 1.40
C THR A 77 -2.53 -13.72 2.55
N TRP A 78 -1.38 -13.73 3.24
CA TRP A 78 -1.06 -14.76 4.20
C TRP A 78 -1.43 -14.39 5.63
N LYS A 79 -1.62 -13.09 5.92
CA LYS A 79 -2.00 -12.57 7.25
C LYS A 79 -1.10 -13.11 8.36
N VAL A 80 0.18 -13.20 8.09
CA VAL A 80 1.20 -13.65 9.04
C VAL A 80 2.37 -12.69 9.00
N LYS A 81 2.76 -12.21 10.17
CA LYS A 81 3.96 -11.40 10.36
C LYS A 81 5.15 -12.31 10.61
N PRO A 82 6.15 -12.34 9.71
CA PRO A 82 7.31 -13.21 9.89
C PRO A 82 8.16 -12.78 11.08
N TYR A 83 8.92 -13.75 11.61
CA TYR A 83 9.90 -13.45 12.65
C TYR A 83 11.08 -12.64 12.07
N GLU A 84 11.69 -13.13 10.99
CA GLU A 84 12.83 -12.49 10.36
C GLU A 84 12.55 -12.12 8.89
N ILE A 85 12.98 -10.93 8.47
CA ILE A 85 13.05 -10.55 7.06
C ILE A 85 14.50 -10.23 6.70
N VAL A 86 14.96 -10.81 5.60
CA VAL A 86 16.27 -10.55 5.02
C VAL A 86 16.09 -9.98 3.61
N THR A 87 16.70 -8.82 3.37
CA THR A 87 16.70 -8.15 2.05
C THR A 87 18.12 -7.89 1.56
N ASP A 88 18.32 -7.81 0.24
CA ASP A 88 19.62 -7.39 -0.29
C ASP A 88 19.94 -5.94 0.09
N ASN A 89 21.21 -5.62 0.33
CA ASN A 89 21.65 -4.29 0.79
C ASN A 89 21.79 -3.28 -0.36
N GLN A 90 20.97 -3.42 -1.41
CA GLN A 90 20.94 -2.50 -2.55
C GLN A 90 20.32 -1.16 -2.11
N GLY A 91 20.80 -0.06 -2.71
CA GLY A 91 20.71 1.33 -2.22
C GLY A 91 19.34 1.90 -1.77
N GLY A 92 18.22 1.21 -2.02
CA GLY A 92 16.86 1.62 -1.61
C GLY A 92 16.58 1.52 -0.10
N HIS A 93 17.28 0.65 0.63
CA HIS A 93 17.05 0.42 2.07
C HIS A 93 17.61 1.51 3.01
N LYS A 94 18.30 2.51 2.46
CA LYS A 94 18.95 3.57 3.26
C LYS A 94 18.00 4.70 3.68
N THR A 95 16.79 4.74 3.15
CA THR A 95 15.81 5.76 3.55
C THR A 95 15.22 5.43 4.92
N LYS A 96 15.02 6.45 5.76
CA LYS A 96 14.41 6.27 7.10
C LYS A 96 13.00 5.65 7.02
N GLY A 97 12.27 5.92 5.93
CA GLY A 97 10.97 5.34 5.63
C GLY A 97 11.05 3.82 5.48
N ALA A 98 12.00 3.32 4.68
CA ALA A 98 12.19 1.88 4.47
C ALA A 98 12.55 1.14 5.77
N GLN A 99 13.46 1.70 6.57
CA GLN A 99 13.84 1.08 7.85
C GLN A 99 12.67 1.00 8.84
N THR A 100 11.81 2.03 8.86
CA THR A 100 10.63 2.03 9.73
C THR A 100 9.61 1.00 9.25
N PHE A 101 9.43 0.87 7.94
CA PHE A 101 8.53 -0.12 7.35
C PHE A 101 8.96 -1.55 7.71
N PHE A 102 10.20 -1.94 7.45
CA PHE A 102 10.67 -3.29 7.74
C PHE A 102 10.58 -3.65 9.23
N LYS A 103 10.85 -2.70 10.13
CA LYS A 103 10.67 -2.88 11.58
C LYS A 103 9.22 -3.10 12.01
N LYS A 104 8.23 -2.62 11.26
CA LYS A 104 6.82 -2.84 11.56
C LYS A 104 6.38 -4.25 11.14
N ILE A 105 6.85 -4.72 9.99
CA ILE A 105 6.35 -5.95 9.36
C ILE A 105 7.11 -7.23 9.77
N CYS A 106 8.13 -7.14 10.61
CA CYS A 106 8.82 -8.30 11.16
C CYS A 106 9.42 -7.99 12.55
N HIS A 107 9.80 -9.04 13.28
CA HIS A 107 10.47 -8.89 14.57
C HIS A 107 11.96 -8.52 14.40
N LEU A 108 12.60 -9.05 13.36
CA LEU A 108 14.02 -8.84 13.07
C LEU A 108 14.23 -8.59 11.58
N HIS A 109 14.71 -7.38 11.24
CA HIS A 109 15.14 -7.06 9.87
C HIS A 109 16.66 -7.09 9.77
N LYS A 110 17.18 -7.84 8.80
CA LYS A 110 18.62 -7.86 8.47
C LYS A 110 18.82 -7.52 7.00
N THR A 111 19.92 -6.86 6.70
CA THR A 111 20.40 -6.71 5.32
C THR A 111 21.55 -7.65 5.08
N THR A 112 21.62 -8.24 3.88
CA THR A 112 22.74 -9.12 3.55
C THR A 112 24.02 -8.31 3.38
N MET A 113 25.07 -8.71 4.10
CA MET A 113 26.40 -8.18 3.84
C MET A 113 26.92 -8.76 2.51
N PRO A 114 27.66 -7.97 1.70
CA PRO A 114 28.34 -8.51 0.54
C PRO A 114 29.18 -9.72 0.95
N HIS A 115 29.04 -10.83 0.22
CA HIS A 115 29.74 -12.11 0.44
C HIS A 115 29.22 -13.02 1.57
N ASN A 116 28.04 -12.77 2.16
CA ASN A 116 27.45 -13.71 3.13
C ASN A 116 26.58 -14.81 2.46
N GLY A 117 26.48 -16.00 3.06
CA GLY A 117 25.81 -17.17 2.49
C GLY A 117 24.28 -17.10 2.44
N GLN A 118 23.65 -16.17 3.17
CA GLN A 118 22.20 -16.11 3.36
C GLN A 118 21.43 -15.78 2.06
N SER A 119 21.92 -14.83 1.24
CA SER A 119 21.31 -14.48 -0.06
C SER A 119 21.34 -15.62 -1.09
N LYS A 120 22.24 -16.59 -0.93
CA LYS A 120 22.43 -17.67 -1.92
C LYS A 120 21.25 -18.63 -2.02
N SER A 121 20.41 -18.70 -0.98
CA SER A 121 19.29 -19.64 -0.93
C SER A 121 18.13 -19.20 -1.82
N ILE A 122 17.72 -17.94 -1.77
CA ILE A 122 16.70 -17.38 -2.68
C ILE A 122 17.22 -17.35 -4.13
N GLU A 123 18.50 -17.01 -4.36
CA GLU A 123 19.11 -17.13 -5.69
C GLU A 123 19.06 -18.56 -6.23
N SER A 124 19.31 -19.56 -5.37
CA SER A 124 19.25 -20.98 -5.74
C SER A 124 17.82 -21.44 -6.06
N ALA A 125 16.83 -21.01 -5.25
CA ALA A 125 15.42 -21.26 -5.52
C ALA A 125 14.98 -20.62 -6.84
N PHE A 126 15.36 -19.36 -7.09
CA PHE A 126 15.12 -18.69 -8.38
C PHE A 126 15.78 -19.39 -9.56
N GLY A 127 17.03 -19.84 -9.40
CA GLY A 127 17.73 -20.59 -10.42
C GLY A 127 16.99 -21.87 -10.81
N ARG A 128 16.47 -22.62 -9.82
CA ARG A 128 15.64 -23.81 -10.06
C ARG A 128 14.29 -23.46 -10.68
N PHE A 129 13.63 -22.42 -10.21
CA PHE A 129 12.38 -21.94 -10.79
C PHE A 129 12.53 -21.58 -12.28
N GLN A 130 13.61 -20.88 -12.62
CA GLN A 130 13.95 -20.57 -14.01
C GLN A 130 14.18 -21.83 -14.85
N GLN A 131 14.94 -22.79 -14.32
CA GLN A 131 15.30 -24.03 -15.02
C GLN A 131 14.15 -25.05 -15.12
N GLN A 132 13.19 -25.05 -14.20
CA GLN A 132 12.14 -26.06 -14.12
C GLN A 132 10.82 -25.56 -14.69
N VAL A 133 10.53 -24.26 -14.56
CA VAL A 133 9.23 -23.68 -14.93
C VAL A 133 9.38 -22.69 -16.08
N LEU A 134 10.13 -21.60 -15.88
CA LEU A 134 10.19 -20.52 -16.88
C LEU A 134 10.80 -20.94 -18.22
N HIS A 135 11.74 -21.90 -18.23
CA HIS A 135 12.35 -22.41 -19.46
C HIS A 135 11.36 -23.03 -20.47
N LYS A 136 10.14 -23.39 -20.01
CA LYS A 136 9.08 -23.93 -20.86
C LYS A 136 8.47 -22.86 -21.77
N LEU A 137 8.62 -21.59 -21.42
CA LEU A 137 8.05 -20.47 -22.16
C LEU A 137 8.93 -20.10 -23.37
N TYR A 138 8.31 -19.95 -24.53
CA TYR A 138 9.02 -19.64 -25.79
C TYR A 138 9.68 -18.24 -25.78
N ASN A 139 9.20 -17.33 -24.93
CA ASN A 139 9.70 -15.97 -24.78
C ASN A 139 10.72 -15.83 -23.63
N PHE A 140 11.20 -16.94 -23.05
CA PHE A 140 12.23 -16.97 -22.03
C PHE A 140 13.59 -17.35 -22.63
N THR A 141 14.65 -16.59 -22.31
CA THR A 141 15.99 -16.86 -22.85
C THR A 141 16.98 -17.42 -21.81
N GLY A 142 16.60 -17.46 -20.52
CA GLY A 142 17.42 -18.05 -19.46
C GLY A 142 18.59 -17.22 -18.95
N GLN A 143 19.12 -16.27 -19.74
CA GLN A 143 20.25 -15.43 -19.34
C GLN A 143 20.22 -14.06 -20.02
N ASN A 144 20.84 -13.06 -19.40
CA ASN A 144 21.06 -11.73 -19.98
C ASN A 144 21.83 -11.84 -21.31
N VAL A 145 21.63 -10.86 -22.21
CA VAL A 145 22.27 -10.72 -23.54
C VAL A 145 23.82 -10.79 -23.49
N THR A 146 24.43 -10.60 -22.32
CA THR A 146 25.88 -10.64 -22.09
C THR A 146 26.42 -12.03 -21.73
N ALA A 147 25.60 -13.08 -21.70
CA ALA A 147 26.04 -14.42 -21.36
C ALA A 147 26.85 -15.09 -22.49
N VAL A 148 28.02 -15.62 -22.14
CA VAL A 148 29.05 -16.16 -23.05
C VAL A 148 28.65 -17.49 -23.72
N LYS A 149 27.50 -18.08 -23.35
CA LYS A 149 27.08 -19.39 -23.89
C LYS A 149 26.43 -19.22 -25.26
N GLU A 150 26.90 -19.99 -26.24
CA GLU A 150 26.47 -19.95 -27.64
C GLU A 150 24.94 -20.15 -27.81
N ASN A 151 24.34 -21.04 -27.01
CA ASN A 151 22.88 -21.26 -27.00
C ASN A 151 22.06 -20.03 -26.58
N SER A 152 22.63 -19.13 -25.76
CA SER A 152 21.94 -17.91 -25.31
C SER A 152 21.83 -16.87 -26.42
N HIS A 153 22.85 -16.77 -27.29
CA HIS A 153 22.82 -15.87 -28.45
C HIS A 153 21.78 -16.29 -29.47
N VAL A 154 21.66 -17.60 -29.74
CA VAL A 154 20.66 -18.16 -30.68
C VAL A 154 19.22 -17.85 -30.25
N ASN A 155 18.93 -17.93 -28.94
CA ASN A 155 17.59 -17.60 -28.42
C ASN A 155 17.26 -16.11 -28.51
N VAL A 156 18.23 -15.22 -28.25
CA VAL A 156 18.00 -13.77 -28.34
C VAL A 156 17.77 -13.36 -29.80
N ASP A 157 18.55 -13.88 -30.75
CA ASP A 157 18.37 -13.57 -32.16
C ASP A 157 17.00 -14.05 -32.68
N LEU A 158 16.53 -15.22 -32.24
CA LEU A 158 15.20 -15.73 -32.56
C LEU A 158 14.09 -14.77 -32.07
N ILE A 159 14.23 -14.24 -30.85
CA ILE A 159 13.30 -13.26 -30.27
C ILE A 159 13.33 -11.95 -31.07
N MET A 160 14.52 -11.48 -31.46
CA MET A 160 14.68 -10.21 -32.19
C MET A 160 14.12 -10.26 -33.61
N VAL A 161 14.08 -11.44 -34.25
CA VAL A 161 13.42 -11.63 -35.56
C VAL A 161 11.89 -11.72 -35.43
N ASN A 162 11.39 -12.19 -34.28
CA ASN A 162 9.96 -12.47 -34.06
C ASN A 162 9.28 -11.50 -33.08
N ILE A 163 9.77 -10.26 -32.96
CA ILE A 163 9.27 -9.27 -31.98
C ILE A 163 7.75 -9.10 -32.04
N GLU A 164 7.16 -9.07 -33.24
CA GLU A 164 5.71 -8.88 -33.42
C GLU A 164 4.87 -10.02 -32.80
N ARG A 165 5.45 -11.22 -32.70
CA ARG A 165 4.81 -12.42 -32.12
C ARG A 165 4.99 -12.51 -30.61
N LEU A 166 5.83 -11.67 -30.01
CA LEU A 166 5.98 -11.64 -28.56
C LEU A 166 4.67 -11.21 -27.88
N PRO A 167 4.44 -11.65 -26.65
CA PRO A 167 3.32 -11.20 -25.84
C PRO A 167 3.44 -9.71 -25.48
N THR A 168 2.34 -9.09 -25.08
CA THR A 168 2.31 -7.75 -24.47
C THR A 168 2.86 -7.78 -23.03
N LEU A 169 3.02 -6.60 -22.42
CA LEU A 169 3.45 -6.49 -21.03
C LEU A 169 2.47 -7.19 -20.08
N GLU A 170 1.17 -6.99 -20.30
CA GLU A 170 0.10 -7.58 -19.51
C GLU A 170 0.10 -9.11 -19.64
N GLU A 171 0.22 -9.64 -20.86
CA GLU A 171 0.28 -11.09 -21.13
C GLU A 171 1.51 -11.74 -20.47
N VAL A 172 2.68 -11.08 -20.47
CA VAL A 172 3.87 -11.62 -19.76
C VAL A 172 3.69 -11.63 -18.25
N LYS A 173 3.01 -10.63 -17.68
CA LYS A 173 2.70 -10.63 -16.26
C LYS A 173 1.79 -11.81 -15.90
N GLU A 174 0.79 -12.10 -16.72
CA GLU A 174 -0.08 -13.26 -16.54
C GLU A 174 0.68 -14.59 -16.68
N GLN A 175 1.55 -14.72 -17.68
CA GLN A 175 2.43 -15.89 -17.84
C GLN A 175 3.29 -16.11 -16.60
N TYR A 176 3.91 -15.03 -16.08
CA TYR A 176 4.73 -15.11 -14.88
C TYR A 176 3.94 -15.59 -13.66
N ILE A 177 2.74 -15.04 -13.45
CA ILE A 177 1.85 -15.43 -12.35
C ILE A 177 1.46 -16.91 -12.46
N ALA A 178 1.17 -17.40 -13.67
CA ALA A 178 0.89 -18.81 -13.90
C ALA A 178 2.08 -19.71 -13.55
N CYS A 179 3.28 -19.34 -13.97
CA CYS A 179 4.51 -20.05 -13.60
C CYS A 179 4.76 -20.04 -12.09
N ARG A 180 4.51 -18.92 -11.41
CA ARG A 180 4.64 -18.79 -9.96
C ARG A 180 3.67 -19.72 -9.23
N ASN A 181 2.44 -19.82 -9.72
CA ASN A 181 1.45 -20.75 -9.19
C ASN A 181 1.89 -22.20 -9.40
N GLU A 182 2.38 -22.55 -10.59
CA GLU A 182 2.96 -23.87 -10.87
C GLU A 182 4.07 -24.20 -9.87
N TRP A 183 5.06 -23.31 -9.71
CA TRP A 183 6.17 -23.48 -8.76
C TRP A 183 5.69 -23.73 -7.33
N ASN A 184 4.76 -22.91 -6.84
CA ASN A 184 4.21 -23.04 -5.50
C ASN A 184 3.45 -24.37 -5.31
N THR A 185 2.91 -24.96 -6.37
CA THR A 185 2.23 -26.26 -6.36
C THR A 185 3.14 -27.45 -6.67
N MET A 186 4.43 -27.23 -6.98
CA MET A 186 5.38 -28.32 -7.19
C MET A 186 5.92 -28.87 -5.87
N ASP A 187 6.35 -30.13 -5.88
CA ASP A 187 6.97 -30.81 -4.75
C ASP A 187 8.19 -30.04 -4.21
N HIS A 188 8.27 -29.90 -2.89
CA HIS A 188 9.43 -29.31 -2.25
C HIS A 188 10.63 -30.29 -2.34
N PRO A 189 11.83 -29.85 -2.75
CA PRO A 189 12.99 -30.72 -2.99
C PRO A 189 13.42 -31.55 -1.77
N THR A 190 13.16 -31.08 -0.57
CA THR A 190 13.54 -31.75 0.69
C THR A 190 12.36 -32.44 1.38
N SER A 191 11.16 -32.43 0.77
CA SER A 191 10.02 -33.14 1.36
C SER A 191 10.19 -34.64 1.17
N GLU A 192 10.43 -35.37 2.26
CA GLU A 192 10.49 -36.84 2.25
C GLU A 192 9.14 -37.48 1.91
N THR A 193 8.03 -36.77 2.19
CA THR A 193 6.65 -37.22 1.96
C THR A 193 6.09 -36.81 0.60
N GLY A 194 6.85 -36.04 -0.20
CA GLY A 194 6.39 -35.52 -1.49
C GLY A 194 5.34 -34.42 -1.38
N MET A 195 5.33 -33.65 -0.29
CA MET A 195 4.44 -32.49 -0.15
C MET A 195 4.86 -31.39 -1.11
N THR A 196 3.87 -30.70 -1.65
CA THR A 196 4.07 -29.46 -2.40
C THR A 196 4.57 -28.34 -1.48
N ARG A 197 5.23 -27.33 -2.06
CA ARG A 197 5.67 -26.14 -1.30
C ARG A 197 4.51 -25.48 -0.56
N MET A 198 3.37 -25.38 -1.24
CA MET A 198 2.13 -24.82 -0.70
C MET A 198 1.57 -25.64 0.47
N GLU A 199 1.50 -26.96 0.35
CA GLU A 199 1.05 -27.84 1.44
C GLU A 199 1.98 -27.73 2.65
N MET A 200 3.29 -27.70 2.42
CA MET A 200 4.28 -27.53 3.49
C MET A 200 4.09 -26.19 4.20
N TYR A 201 3.84 -25.11 3.46
CA TYR A 201 3.65 -23.77 4.03
C TYR A 201 2.35 -23.64 4.84
N THR A 202 1.26 -24.28 4.38
CA THR A 202 -0.06 -24.18 5.01
C THR A 202 -0.29 -25.19 6.13
N SER A 203 0.43 -26.32 6.11
CA SER A 203 0.26 -27.40 7.11
C SER A 203 1.16 -27.22 8.33
N LEU A 204 2.33 -26.61 8.15
CA LEU A 204 3.28 -26.38 9.24
C LEU A 204 2.95 -25.07 9.94
N ASN A 205 2.85 -25.12 11.27
CA ASN A 205 2.70 -23.91 12.09
C ASN A 205 4.05 -23.51 12.68
N SER A 206 4.33 -22.22 12.70
CA SER A 206 5.54 -21.67 13.30
C SER A 206 5.20 -21.02 14.65
N PRO A 207 5.78 -21.48 15.76
CA PRO A 207 5.48 -20.96 17.10
C PRO A 207 5.75 -19.47 17.26
N ASN A 208 6.66 -18.91 16.45
CA ASN A 208 7.12 -17.53 16.56
C ASN A 208 6.56 -16.61 15.47
N ALA A 209 5.73 -17.14 14.57
CA ALA A 209 5.04 -16.34 13.58
C ALA A 209 3.75 -15.79 14.19
N GLU A 210 3.54 -14.48 14.05
CA GLU A 210 2.38 -13.80 14.64
C GLU A 210 1.26 -13.75 13.58
N PRO A 211 0.13 -14.45 13.78
CA PRO A 211 -1.02 -14.30 12.91
C PRO A 211 -1.58 -12.88 13.05
N LEU A 212 -2.02 -12.30 11.95
CA LEU A 212 -2.56 -10.94 11.90
C LEU A 212 -4.05 -10.97 11.56
N GLU A 213 -4.81 -10.11 12.21
CA GLU A 213 -6.18 -9.79 11.81
C GLU A 213 -6.20 -8.74 10.67
N ASP A 214 -7.33 -8.65 9.97
CA ASP A 214 -7.48 -7.74 8.82
C ASP A 214 -7.19 -6.27 9.18
N TYR A 215 -7.62 -5.84 10.38
CA TYR A 215 -7.36 -4.48 10.85
C TYR A 215 -5.88 -4.24 11.15
N GLU A 216 -5.15 -5.27 11.61
CA GLU A 216 -3.72 -5.18 11.93
C GLU A 216 -2.90 -5.05 10.66
N VAL A 217 -3.23 -5.87 9.65
CA VAL A 217 -2.63 -5.78 8.32
C VAL A 217 -2.85 -4.37 7.75
N ALA A 218 -4.07 -3.83 7.81
CA ALA A 218 -4.35 -2.48 7.33
C ALA A 218 -3.56 -1.41 8.10
N ASP A 219 -3.40 -1.54 9.42
CA ASP A 219 -2.65 -0.58 10.24
C ASP A 219 -1.15 -0.56 9.91
N LEU A 220 -0.55 -1.71 9.58
CA LEU A 220 0.87 -1.82 9.24
C LEU A 220 1.27 -0.91 8.06
N PHE A 221 0.36 -0.76 7.09
CA PHE A 221 0.59 -0.01 5.85
C PHE A 221 0.27 1.47 5.95
N LYS A 222 -0.39 1.90 7.04
CA LYS A 222 -0.68 3.30 7.28
C LYS A 222 0.61 4.09 7.61
N ILE A 223 0.75 5.24 6.98
CA ILE A 223 1.88 6.17 7.18
C ILE A 223 1.38 7.53 7.66
N PHE A 224 2.20 8.20 8.47
CA PHE A 224 1.93 9.57 8.90
C PHE A 224 2.43 10.59 7.87
N SER A 225 1.64 11.63 7.65
CA SER A 225 2.03 12.83 6.91
C SER A 225 3.26 13.47 7.52
N THR A 226 4.21 13.95 6.71
CA THR A 226 5.43 14.61 7.23
C THR A 226 5.12 15.96 7.86
N THR A 227 4.14 16.68 7.32
CA THR A 227 3.70 17.99 7.78
C THR A 227 2.27 17.94 8.32
N SER A 228 1.96 18.89 9.18
CA SER A 228 0.58 19.14 9.62
C SER A 228 -0.15 20.00 8.59
N VAL A 229 -1.46 19.79 8.46
CA VAL A 229 -2.35 20.56 7.59
C VAL A 229 -3.46 21.17 8.42
N LYS A 230 -3.83 22.41 8.08
CA LYS A 230 -4.88 23.15 8.76
C LYS A 230 -6.26 22.67 8.31
N TYR A 231 -7.13 22.36 9.25
CA TYR A 231 -8.53 22.06 9.01
C TYR A 231 -9.29 23.36 8.68
N GLY A 232 -9.90 23.40 7.50
CA GLY A 232 -10.55 24.59 6.96
C GLY A 232 -12.07 24.55 7.07
N LYS A 233 -12.72 25.65 6.68
CA LYS A 233 -14.19 25.75 6.59
C LYS A 233 -14.79 24.76 5.62
N ASP A 234 -14.04 24.40 4.59
CA ASP A 234 -14.49 23.39 3.65
C ASP A 234 -14.30 21.99 4.23
N GLY A 235 -13.45 21.77 5.24
CA GLY A 235 -13.04 20.45 5.71
C GLY A 235 -11.53 20.28 5.73
N TYR A 236 -11.07 19.04 5.64
CA TYR A 236 -9.64 18.72 5.63
C TYR A 236 -9.13 18.49 4.21
N CYS A 237 -8.37 19.45 3.69
CA CYS A 237 -7.90 19.45 2.30
C CYS A 237 -6.37 19.53 2.23
N PHE A 238 -5.74 18.68 1.44
CA PHE A 238 -4.29 18.67 1.23
C PHE A 238 -3.92 18.16 -0.17
N GLU A 239 -2.64 18.26 -0.53
CA GLU A 239 -2.12 17.81 -1.82
C GLU A 239 -0.99 16.80 -1.61
N ILE A 240 -1.02 15.69 -2.35
CA ILE A 240 0.09 14.73 -2.47
C ILE A 240 0.34 14.53 -3.96
N ASP A 241 1.59 14.64 -4.40
CA ASP A 241 2.00 14.42 -5.80
C ASP A 241 1.13 15.17 -6.84
N LYS A 242 0.81 16.45 -6.55
CA LYS A 242 -0.04 17.31 -7.39
C LYS A 242 -1.50 16.87 -7.52
N LYS A 243 -1.94 15.94 -6.67
CA LYS A 243 -3.32 15.51 -6.58
C LYS A 243 -3.94 16.09 -5.31
N GLU A 244 -5.02 16.84 -5.50
CA GLU A 244 -5.79 17.41 -4.40
C GLU A 244 -6.70 16.35 -3.78
N TYR A 245 -6.68 16.31 -2.46
CA TYR A 245 -7.46 15.41 -1.62
C TYR A 245 -8.36 16.24 -0.70
N ARG A 246 -9.66 15.92 -0.66
CA ARG A 246 -10.66 16.64 0.13
C ARG A 246 -11.46 15.68 0.98
N TYR A 247 -11.37 15.86 2.29
CA TYR A 247 -11.99 15.01 3.30
C TYR A 247 -12.92 15.81 4.21
N GLN A 248 -13.84 15.08 4.85
CA GLN A 248 -14.72 15.59 5.90
C GLN A 248 -14.89 14.53 6.99
N VAL A 249 -15.20 14.99 8.20
CA VAL A 249 -15.57 14.14 9.33
C VAL A 249 -17.09 14.02 9.35
N TYR A 250 -17.57 12.78 9.42
CA TYR A 250 -18.99 12.45 9.40
C TYR A 250 -19.38 11.79 10.71
N ASP A 251 -20.61 12.05 11.15
CA ASP A 251 -21.19 11.41 12.32
C ASP A 251 -21.77 10.01 11.97
N GLU A 252 -22.31 9.32 12.98
CA GLU A 252 -22.92 7.98 12.81
C GLU A 252 -24.11 7.97 11.83
N SER A 253 -24.75 9.12 11.59
CA SER A 253 -25.84 9.26 10.62
C SER A 253 -25.34 9.48 9.19
N GLY A 254 -24.02 9.61 9.02
CA GLY A 254 -23.37 9.94 7.76
C GLY A 254 -23.49 11.40 7.37
N GLN A 255 -24.02 12.27 8.24
CA GLN A 255 -23.99 13.72 8.02
C GLN A 255 -22.66 14.29 8.48
N VAL A 256 -22.32 15.49 8.03
CA VAL A 256 -21.12 16.16 8.51
C VAL A 256 -21.23 16.40 10.01
N ASP A 257 -20.24 15.94 10.77
CA ASP A 257 -20.17 16.23 12.20
C ASP A 257 -19.89 17.73 12.41
N LEU A 258 -20.95 18.49 12.67
CA LEU A 258 -20.88 19.94 12.86
C LEU A 258 -20.21 20.31 14.19
N ASN A 259 -20.27 19.46 15.21
CA ASN A 259 -19.61 19.71 16.48
C ASN A 259 -18.10 19.64 16.29
N PHE A 260 -17.62 18.55 15.68
CA PHE A 260 -16.20 18.43 15.33
C PHE A 260 -15.77 19.54 14.38
N HIS A 261 -16.57 19.83 13.35
CA HIS A 261 -16.25 20.86 12.36
C HIS A 261 -16.06 22.23 13.01
N MET A 262 -17.02 22.69 13.81
CA MET A 262 -16.98 24.02 14.42
C MET A 262 -15.84 24.18 15.43
N GLN A 263 -15.52 23.14 16.21
CA GLN A 263 -14.44 23.17 17.19
C GLN A 263 -13.05 23.17 16.56
N ASN A 264 -12.90 22.60 15.36
CA ASN A 264 -11.60 22.32 14.77
C ASN A 264 -11.27 23.16 13.53
N VAL A 265 -12.18 23.99 13.03
CA VAL A 265 -11.85 25.00 12.01
C VAL A 265 -10.77 25.93 12.55
N GLY A 266 -9.60 25.91 11.89
CA GLY A 266 -8.44 26.68 12.32
C GLY A 266 -7.32 25.83 12.92
N GLU A 267 -7.64 24.64 13.42
CA GLU A 267 -6.70 23.73 14.04
C GLU A 267 -5.85 22.99 13.00
N SER A 268 -4.67 22.52 13.40
CA SER A 268 -3.75 21.78 12.52
C SER A 268 -3.59 20.34 12.98
N PHE A 269 -3.73 19.40 12.03
CA PHE A 269 -3.61 17.97 12.28
C PHE A 269 -2.48 17.39 11.45
N ARG A 270 -1.83 16.34 11.96
CA ARG A 270 -1.17 15.37 11.09
C ARG A 270 -2.22 14.35 10.67
N TYR A 271 -2.01 13.72 9.52
CA TYR A 271 -2.92 12.69 9.06
C TYR A 271 -2.17 11.38 8.86
N ARG A 272 -2.82 10.28 9.21
CA ARG A 272 -2.32 8.92 8.98
C ARG A 272 -3.21 8.25 7.92
N TYR A 273 -2.59 7.70 6.88
CA TYR A 273 -3.31 7.20 5.70
C TYR A 273 -2.59 6.02 5.07
N ASP A 274 -3.33 5.24 4.29
CA ASP A 274 -2.76 4.21 3.42
C ASP A 274 -2.56 4.80 2.00
N PRO A 275 -1.33 4.82 1.45
CA PRO A 275 -1.08 5.34 0.10
C PRO A 275 -1.83 4.62 -1.03
N LYS A 276 -2.22 3.35 -0.83
CA LYS A 276 -3.03 2.59 -1.79
C LYS A 276 -4.52 2.67 -1.49
N ASP A 277 -4.89 2.95 -0.25
CA ASP A 277 -6.28 3.12 0.18
C ASP A 277 -6.51 4.48 0.85
N MET A 278 -6.96 5.43 0.03
CA MET A 278 -7.30 6.79 0.45
C MET A 278 -8.79 6.91 0.84
N THR A 279 -9.51 5.81 1.11
CA THR A 279 -10.94 5.87 1.48
C THR A 279 -11.17 6.38 2.90
N VAL A 280 -10.18 6.22 3.79
CA VAL A 280 -10.20 6.73 5.15
C VAL A 280 -8.83 7.29 5.48
N ILE A 281 -8.81 8.44 6.15
CA ILE A 281 -7.62 8.98 6.80
C ILE A 281 -7.94 9.22 8.26
N GLU A 282 -6.92 9.10 9.10
CA GLU A 282 -7.05 9.40 10.51
C GLU A 282 -6.44 10.77 10.79
N LEU A 283 -7.13 11.60 11.56
CA LEU A 283 -6.65 12.90 12.00
C LEU A 283 -6.04 12.78 13.40
N TRP A 284 -4.82 13.30 13.53
CA TRP A 284 -4.03 13.23 14.75
C TRP A 284 -3.58 14.63 15.16
N ARG A 285 -3.91 15.03 16.39
CA ARG A 285 -3.49 16.31 16.96
C ARG A 285 -2.06 16.22 17.47
N THR A 286 -1.28 17.26 17.21
CA THR A 286 0.06 17.39 17.80
C THR A 286 -0.06 18.02 19.19
N THR A 287 0.38 17.30 20.20
CA THR A 287 0.42 17.75 21.61
C THR A 287 1.86 17.78 22.11
N ALA A 288 2.10 18.37 23.30
CA ALA A 288 3.43 18.41 23.91
C ALA A 288 4.02 17.02 24.20
N THR A 289 3.16 16.01 24.42
CA THR A 289 3.56 14.63 24.73
C THR A 289 3.62 13.72 23.50
N GLY A 290 3.15 14.19 22.34
CA GLY A 290 3.16 13.42 21.09
C GLY A 290 1.91 13.60 20.25
N LEU A 291 1.67 12.67 19.33
CA LEU A 291 0.47 12.66 18.51
C LEU A 291 -0.66 11.94 19.23
N VAL A 292 -1.84 12.55 19.25
CA VAL A 292 -3.06 11.98 19.83
C VAL A 292 -4.10 11.81 18.73
N TYR A 293 -4.68 10.62 18.65
CA TYR A 293 -5.76 10.32 17.70
C TYR A 293 -7.00 11.14 18.05
N GLU A 294 -7.64 11.72 17.03
CA GLU A 294 -8.85 12.53 17.22
C GLU A 294 -10.06 11.90 16.56
N THR A 295 -9.99 11.62 15.25
CA THR A 295 -11.11 11.07 14.50
C THR A 295 -10.66 10.55 13.14
N ASP A 296 -11.52 9.76 12.51
CA ASP A 296 -11.42 9.41 11.10
C ASP A 296 -12.12 10.46 10.22
N ALA A 297 -11.58 10.64 9.01
CA ALA A 297 -12.17 11.47 7.97
C ALA A 297 -12.22 10.68 6.65
N THR A 298 -13.30 10.85 5.89
CA THR A 298 -13.50 10.17 4.60
C THR A 298 -13.66 11.18 3.46
N PRO A 299 -13.47 10.77 2.19
CA PRO A 299 -13.58 11.66 1.05
C PRO A 299 -14.93 12.38 1.06
N LYS A 300 -14.90 13.67 0.75
CA LYS A 300 -16.13 14.47 0.71
C LYS A 300 -17.16 13.86 -0.23
N VAL A 301 -18.36 13.66 0.31
CA VAL A 301 -19.55 13.31 -0.47
C VAL A 301 -19.74 14.36 -1.58
N LYS A 302 -19.87 13.86 -2.81
CA LYS A 302 -20.15 14.67 -4.00
C LYS A 302 -21.60 14.50 -4.37
N ILE A 303 -22.31 15.62 -4.49
CA ILE A 303 -23.72 15.65 -4.85
C ILE A 303 -23.82 16.39 -6.18
N HIS A 304 -24.68 15.90 -7.07
CA HIS A 304 -24.91 16.58 -8.34
C HIS A 304 -25.46 17.99 -8.12
N ARG A 305 -24.84 18.97 -8.79
CA ARG A 305 -25.29 20.36 -8.73
C ARG A 305 -26.65 20.53 -9.41
N ALA A 306 -26.85 19.86 -10.54
CA ALA A 306 -28.09 19.93 -11.30
C ALA A 306 -29.17 19.11 -10.60
N THR A 307 -30.33 19.73 -10.31
CA THR A 307 -31.46 19.03 -9.68
C THR A 307 -31.95 17.84 -10.50
N ALA A 308 -31.87 17.91 -11.83
CA ALA A 308 -32.30 16.83 -12.71
C ALA A 308 -31.40 15.58 -12.64
N GLU A 309 -30.17 15.71 -12.14
CA GLU A 309 -29.20 14.61 -12.03
C GLU A 309 -29.14 14.02 -10.61
N ARG A 310 -29.79 14.66 -9.63
CA ARG A 310 -29.82 14.18 -8.24
C ARG A 310 -30.82 13.06 -8.08
N ASP A 311 -30.36 11.94 -7.51
CA ASP A 311 -31.24 10.86 -7.07
C ASP A 311 -31.86 11.15 -5.69
N GLU A 312 -32.68 10.21 -5.18
CA GLU A 312 -33.30 10.35 -3.86
C GLU A 312 -32.28 10.40 -2.72
N LYS A 313 -31.14 9.70 -2.84
CA LYS A 313 -30.09 9.67 -1.81
C LYS A 313 -29.36 11.00 -1.74
N ASP A 314 -28.97 11.55 -2.89
CA ASP A 314 -28.37 12.87 -3.06
C ASP A 314 -29.26 13.95 -2.43
N ASN A 315 -30.55 13.90 -2.73
CA ASN A 315 -31.51 14.85 -2.18
C ASN A 315 -31.67 14.70 -0.66
N ASN A 316 -31.85 13.47 -0.16
CA ASN A 316 -32.02 13.23 1.26
C ASN A 316 -30.79 13.69 2.05
N PHE A 317 -29.59 13.37 1.58
CA PHE A 317 -28.34 13.84 2.19
C PHE A 317 -28.28 15.38 2.19
N LEU A 318 -28.48 16.02 1.03
CA LEU A 318 -28.37 17.47 0.90
C LEU A 318 -29.34 18.20 1.83
N PHE A 319 -30.62 17.82 1.82
CA PHE A 319 -31.65 18.52 2.60
C PHE A 319 -31.55 18.22 4.09
N THR A 320 -31.02 17.06 4.47
CA THR A 320 -30.72 16.76 5.88
C THR A 320 -29.55 17.62 6.34
N GLN A 321 -28.45 17.68 5.58
CA GLN A 321 -27.31 18.52 5.92
C GLN A 321 -27.67 20.01 6.00
N LEU A 322 -28.51 20.52 5.09
CA LEU A 322 -28.95 21.91 5.12
C LEU A 322 -29.74 22.25 6.39
N ARG A 323 -30.61 21.33 6.84
CA ARG A 323 -31.37 21.48 8.09
C ARG A 323 -30.46 21.44 9.31
N GLU A 324 -29.50 20.52 9.35
CA GLU A 324 -28.52 20.47 10.46
C GLU A 324 -27.64 21.72 10.50
N ASN A 325 -27.21 22.22 9.33
CA ASN A 325 -26.46 23.49 9.25
C ASN A 325 -27.29 24.69 9.72
N GLU A 326 -28.60 24.71 9.47
CA GLU A 326 -29.50 25.75 9.99
C GLU A 326 -29.63 25.64 11.51
N ARG A 327 -29.89 24.42 12.03
CA ARG A 327 -29.98 24.16 13.48
C ARG A 327 -28.70 24.56 14.21
N ALA A 328 -27.54 24.18 13.70
CA ALA A 328 -26.26 24.51 14.31
C ALA A 328 -26.01 26.04 14.34
N ARG A 329 -26.38 26.77 13.27
CA ARG A 329 -26.29 28.24 13.25
C ARG A 329 -27.20 28.89 14.30
N VAL A 330 -28.43 28.39 14.45
CA VAL A 330 -29.36 28.87 15.48
C VAL A 330 -28.83 28.57 16.87
N ALA A 331 -28.39 27.33 17.12
CA ALA A 331 -27.85 26.92 18.41
C ALA A 331 -26.62 27.76 18.81
N HIS A 332 -25.69 27.99 17.88
CA HIS A 332 -24.54 28.85 18.12
C HIS A 332 -24.93 30.30 18.42
N HIS A 333 -25.94 30.84 17.73
CA HIS A 333 -26.44 32.17 18.01
C HIS A 333 -27.05 32.26 19.41
N ILE A 334 -27.87 31.30 19.81
CA ILE A 334 -28.46 31.23 21.16
C ILE A 334 -27.36 31.14 22.22
N ALA A 335 -26.39 30.24 22.05
CA ALA A 335 -25.27 30.11 23.00
C ALA A 335 -24.44 31.41 23.11
N SER A 336 -24.24 32.11 21.99
CA SER A 336 -23.58 33.42 22.00
C SER A 336 -24.40 34.48 22.73
N GLU A 337 -25.73 34.49 22.55
CA GLU A 337 -26.62 35.41 23.27
C GLU A 337 -26.62 35.14 24.77
N GLU A 338 -26.62 33.88 25.19
CA GLU A 338 -26.54 33.48 26.60
C GLU A 338 -25.24 33.97 27.23
N LEU A 339 -24.10 33.78 26.56
CA LEU A 339 -22.80 34.31 27.01
C LEU A 339 -22.79 35.85 27.10
N LEU A 340 -23.39 36.53 26.12
CA LEU A 340 -23.50 37.99 26.16
C LEU A 340 -24.42 38.45 27.29
N LEU A 341 -25.46 37.70 27.62
CA LEU A 341 -26.36 38.01 28.73
C LEU A 341 -25.62 37.90 30.07
N GLU A 342 -24.81 36.86 30.25
CA GLU A 342 -23.96 36.66 31.44
C GLU A 342 -22.97 37.83 31.63
N GLU A 343 -22.36 38.31 30.54
CA GLU A 343 -21.44 39.45 30.55
C GLU A 343 -22.15 40.81 30.50
N SER A 344 -23.49 40.86 30.62
CA SER A 344 -24.29 42.09 30.57
C SER A 344 -24.13 42.92 29.29
N MET A 345 -23.89 42.25 28.16
CA MET A 345 -23.65 42.82 26.83
C MET A 345 -24.74 42.47 25.79
N SER A 346 -25.77 41.70 26.17
CA SER A 346 -26.87 41.31 25.28
C SER A 346 -27.78 42.49 24.88
N GLU A 347 -28.75 42.27 23.98
CA GLU A 347 -29.76 43.28 23.58
C GLU A 347 -30.53 43.85 24.78
N ALA A 348 -30.74 43.07 25.84
CA ALA A 348 -31.38 43.55 27.08
C ALA A 348 -30.61 44.70 27.76
N TYR A 349 -29.30 44.79 27.57
CA TYR A 349 -28.41 45.75 28.25
C TYR A 349 -27.81 46.81 27.30
N THR A 350 -27.97 46.64 25.98
CA THR A 350 -27.45 47.58 24.98
C THR A 350 -28.58 48.22 24.17
N ARG A 351 -28.31 49.35 23.51
CA ARG A 351 -29.26 49.97 22.55
C ARG A 351 -29.08 49.45 21.12
N LEU A 352 -28.20 48.47 20.93
CA LEU A 352 -27.83 47.94 19.63
C LEU A 352 -28.62 46.65 19.37
N ILE A 353 -28.97 46.44 18.11
CA ILE A 353 -29.63 45.21 17.65
C ILE A 353 -28.55 44.22 17.26
N ILE A 354 -28.60 43.02 17.84
CA ILE A 354 -27.69 41.95 17.52
C ILE A 354 -28.14 41.33 16.18
N PRO A 355 -27.24 41.26 15.19
CA PRO A 355 -27.60 40.74 13.88
C PRO A 355 -27.97 39.26 13.97
N ARG A 356 -29.14 38.90 13.43
CA ARG A 356 -29.56 37.51 13.30
C ARG A 356 -28.68 36.75 12.30
N PRO A 357 -28.44 35.44 12.50
CA PRO A 357 -27.69 34.64 11.56
C PRO A 357 -28.36 34.60 10.18
N VAL A 358 -27.56 34.79 9.13
CA VAL A 358 -28.03 34.77 7.73
C VAL A 358 -28.47 33.36 7.35
N GLY A 359 -29.59 33.25 6.62
CA GLY A 359 -30.07 31.98 6.08
C GLY A 359 -30.74 31.06 7.11
N VAL A 360 -31.35 31.66 8.13
CA VAL A 360 -32.30 31.03 9.06
C VAL A 360 -33.66 31.68 8.81
N SER A 361 -34.75 30.89 8.75
CA SER A 361 -36.10 31.47 8.65
C SER A 361 -36.43 32.34 9.88
N LYS A 362 -37.14 33.46 9.66
CA LYS A 362 -37.40 34.50 10.68
C LYS A 362 -38.17 34.05 11.90
#